data_AF-A0A6L7S4D1-F1
#
_entry.id   AF-A0A6L7S4D1-F1
#
_cell.length_a   1.000
_cell.length_b   1.000
_cell.length_c   1.000
_cell.angle_alpha   90.00
_cell.angle_beta   90.00
_cell.angle_gamma   90.00
#
_symmetry.space_group_name_H-M   'P 1'
#
loop_
_entity.id
_entity.type
_entity.pdbx_description
1 polymer ?
#
loop_
_entity_poly.entity_id
_entity_poly.type
_entity_poly.pdbx_seq_one_letter_code
_entity_poly.pdbx_strand_id
1 'polypeptide(L)' 'DKPGRVWSREQLLDRVWGRDIYVETRTVDVHVGRLRKALCKHGGTNPVRTVRSAGYALG' A
#
# COMPACT_ATOMS: atom_id res chain seq x y z
N ASP A 1 -5.09 13.23 8.25
CA ASP A 1 -5.06 12.63 6.91
C ASP A 1 -6.35 12.90 6.15
N LYS A 2 -6.28 13.12 4.83
CA LYS A 2 -7.46 13.28 3.97
C LYS A 2 -7.98 11.88 3.59
N PRO A 3 -9.23 11.50 3.94
CA PRO A 3 -9.82 10.26 3.44
C PRO A 3 -9.77 10.25 1.91
N GLY A 4 -9.34 9.13 1.32
CA GLY A 4 -9.20 8.98 -0.13
C GLY A 4 -7.90 9.52 -0.76
N ARG A 5 -6.93 10.02 0.03
CA ARG A 5 -5.59 10.36 -0.50
C ARG A 5 -4.94 9.14 -1.15
N VAL A 6 -4.51 9.30 -2.39
CA VAL A 6 -3.70 8.30 -3.12
C VAL A 6 -2.23 8.53 -2.80
N TRP A 7 -1.54 7.45 -2.46
CA TRP A 7 -0.09 7.38 -2.27
C TRP A 7 0.52 6.56 -3.39
N SER A 8 1.56 7.11 -4.04
CA SER A 8 2.32 6.37 -5.03
C SER A 8 3.14 5.25 -4.39
N ARG A 9 3.61 4.30 -5.19
CA ARG A 9 4.44 3.20 -4.68
C ARG A 9 5.75 3.74 -4.13
N GLU A 10 6.34 4.70 -4.82
CA GLU A 10 7.56 5.39 -4.42
C GLU A 10 7.36 6.12 -3.08
N GLN A 11 6.25 6.84 -2.92
CA GLN A 11 5.93 7.51 -1.65
C GLN A 11 5.76 6.53 -0.48
N LEU A 12 5.13 5.37 -0.72
CA LEU A 12 4.99 4.34 0.30
C LEU A 12 6.34 3.69 0.62
N LEU A 13 7.17 3.50 -0.41
CA LEU A 13 8.49 2.91 -0.28
C LEU A 13 9.42 3.80 0.56
N ASP A 14 9.54 5.07 0.18
CA ASP A 14 10.36 6.08 0.87
C ASP A 14 9.96 6.23 2.34
N ARG A 15 8.67 6.12 2.65
CA ARG A 15 8.15 6.34 3.99
C ARG A 15 8.28 5.12 4.92
N VAL A 16 8.30 3.90 4.37
CA VAL A 16 8.34 2.66 5.15
C VAL A 16 9.77 2.13 5.28
N TRP A 17 10.55 2.16 4.20
CA TRP A 17 11.92 1.62 4.16
C TRP A 17 13.00 2.70 4.19
N GLY A 18 12.66 3.96 3.95
CA GLY A 18 13.64 5.03 3.82
C GLY A 18 14.36 5.01 2.47
N ARG A 19 15.28 5.96 2.28
CA ARG A 19 16.03 6.14 1.02
C ARG A 19 17.29 5.28 0.92
N ASP A 20 17.68 4.62 2.01
CA ASP A 20 18.94 3.86 2.10
C ASP A 20 18.80 2.39 1.67
N ILE A 21 17.60 1.98 1.26
CA ILE A 21 17.34 0.61 0.81
C ILE A 21 16.89 0.65 -0.65
N TYR A 22 17.65 -0.03 -1.51
CA TYR A 22 17.30 -0.20 -2.93
C TYR A 22 16.20 -1.26 -3.06
N VAL A 23 14.97 -0.87 -2.75
CA VAL A 23 13.78 -1.72 -2.89
C VAL A 23 13.01 -1.30 -4.13
N GLU A 24 12.56 -2.27 -4.92
CA GLU A 24 11.67 -2.00 -6.04
C GLU A 24 10.25 -1.67 -5.60
N THR A 25 9.54 -0.85 -6.38
CA THR A 25 8.13 -0.53 -6.16
C THR A 25 7.21 -1.75 -6.18
N ARG A 26 7.63 -2.86 -6.82
CA ARG A 26 6.94 -4.17 -6.78
C ARG A 26 6.88 -4.79 -5.39
N THR A 27 7.84 -4.49 -4.52
CA THR A 27 7.84 -4.96 -3.14
C THR A 27 6.63 -4.40 -2.39
N VAL A 28 6.27 -3.14 -2.64
CA VAL A 28 5.06 -2.52 -2.09
C VAL A 28 3.83 -3.35 -2.41
N ASP A 29 3.69 -3.82 -3.65
CA ASP A 29 2.54 -4.63 -4.08
C ASP A 29 2.44 -5.95 -3.30
N VAL A 30 3.58 -6.62 -3.07
CA VAL A 30 3.65 -7.86 -2.27
C VAL A 30 3.21 -7.60 -0.83
N HIS A 31 3.72 -6.54 -0.22
CA HIS A 31 3.38 -6.18 1.16
C HIS A 31 1.91 -5.76 1.29
N VAL A 32 1.36 -5.01 0.33
CA VAL A 32 -0.07 -4.69 0.29
C VAL A 32 -0.92 -5.95 0.13
N GLY A 33 -0.51 -6.90 -0.71
CA GLY A 33 -1.21 -8.19 -0.85
C GLY A 33 -1.26 -8.98 0.46
N ARG A 34 -0.14 -9.03 1.20
CA ARG A 34 -0.07 -9.68 2.52
C ARG A 34 -0.93 -8.94 3.55
N LEU A 35 -0.87 -7.61 3.57
CA LEU A 35 -1.68 -6.76 4.45
C LEU A 35 -3.18 -7.00 4.23
N ARG A 36 -3.63 -7.02 2.97
CA ARG A 36 -5.03 -7.32 2.63
C ARG A 36 -5.48 -8.67 3.17
N LYS A 37 -4.67 -9.72 2.98
CA LYS A 37 -4.97 -11.06 3.50
C LYS A 37 -5.09 -11.05 5.02
N ALA A 38 -4.19 -10.37 5.71
CA ALA A 38 -4.22 -10.26 7.18
C ALA A 38 -5.47 -9.51 7.67
N LEU A 39 -5.80 -8.37 7.04
CA LEU A 39 -6.96 -7.55 7.41
C LEU A 39 -8.30 -8.24 7.13
N CYS A 40 -8.39 -9.01 6.04
CA CYS A 40 -9.63 -9.70 5.65
C CYS A 40 -9.76 -11.10 6.27
N LYS A 41 -8.76 -11.57 7.03
CA LYS A 41 -8.71 -12.94 7.57
C LYS A 41 -9.94 -13.32 8.42
N HIS A 42 -10.55 -12.34 9.08
CA HIS A 42 -11.68 -12.54 9.99
C HIS A 42 -13.01 -12.02 9.43
N GLY A 43 -13.13 -11.90 8.10
CA GLY A 43 -14.36 -11.47 7.42
C GLY A 43 -14.55 -9.95 7.33
N GLY A 44 -13.52 -9.17 7.67
CA GLY A 44 -13.52 -7.72 7.46
C GLY A 44 -13.43 -7.33 5.98
N THR A 45 -13.96 -6.16 5.64
CA THR A 45 -13.80 -5.57 4.31
C THR A 45 -12.37 -5.08 4.08
N ASN A 46 -11.85 -5.23 2.86
CA ASN A 46 -10.54 -4.70 2.50
C ASN A 46 -10.56 -3.16 2.50
N PRO A 47 -9.83 -2.48 3.40
CA PRO A 47 -9.80 -1.02 3.46
C PRO A 47 -8.79 -0.39 2.48
N VAL A 48 -8.00 -1.20 1.77
CA VAL A 48 -6.95 -0.74 0.87
C VAL A 48 -7.41 -0.84 -0.57
N ARG A 49 -7.68 0.31 -1.20
CA ARG A 49 -8.06 0.43 -2.60
C ARG A 49 -6.85 0.55 -3.52
N THR A 50 -6.87 -0.19 -4.63
CA THR A 50 -5.89 0.00 -5.72
C THR A 50 -6.38 1.12 -6.63
N VAL A 51 -5.55 2.13 -6.86
CA VAL A 51 -5.74 3.13 -7.91
C VAL A 51 -4.79 2.79 -9.05
N ARG A 52 -5.32 2.26 -10.15
CA ARG A 52 -4.52 1.75 -11.27
C ARG A 52 -3.55 2.83 -11.76
N SER A 53 -2.29 2.44 -11.95
CA SER A 53 -1.17 3.32 -12.35
C SER A 53 -0.79 4.43 -11.37
N ALA A 54 -1.59 4.72 -10.34
CA ALA A 54 -1.30 5.78 -9.36
C ALA A 54 -0.77 5.25 -8.02
N GLY A 55 -1.27 4.10 -7.53
CA GLY A 55 -0.83 3.52 -6.26
C GLY A 55 -2.00 3.06 -5.38
N TYR A 56 -1.99 3.44 -4.10
CA TYR A 56 -2.92 2.93 -3.09
C TYR A 56 -3.58 4.04 -2.27
N ALA A 57 -4.81 3.81 -1.85
CA ALA A 57 -5.54 4.69 -0.95
C ALA A 57 -6.24 3.87 0.14
N LEU A 58 -6.49 4.52 1.27
CA LEU A 58 -7.42 4.02 2.28
C LEU A 58 -8.84 4.49 1.92
N GLY A 59 -9.80 3.58 1.96
CA GLY A 59 -11.20 3.84 1.65
C GLY A 59 -11.86 2.72 0.85
#